data_AF-A0A1F6VFA6-F1
#
_entry.id   AF-A0A1F6VFA6-F1
#
_cell.length_a   1.000
_cell.length_b   1.000
_cell.length_c   1.000
_cell.angle_alpha   90.00
_cell.angle_beta   90.00
_cell.angle_gamma   90.00
#
_symmetry.space_group_name_H-M   'P 1'
#
loop_
_entity.id
_entity.type
_entity.pdbx_description
1 polymer ?
#
loop_
_entity_poly.entity_id
_entity_poly.type
_entity_poly.pdbx_seq_one_letter_code
_entity_poly.pdbx_strand_id
1 'polypeptide(L)'
;MILEIKKQKNEACPQCLKHSFCRRGFVMLFAVTLSALVLAMALGVSDIAFRELQFGTSARDTNEAFFAADIGYECALYYDQPSTRLFPHFTEDPSPPSVPNPECAGYGVVVFPTDTNEWEFTLHDLGQTEQACAKVTVDKSTPNTIITSNGYNVGNQNCEPVANSVERQLEITYRR
;
A
#
# COMPACT_ATOMS: atom_id res chain seq x y z
N MET A 1 2.10 -86.61 40.20
CA MET A 1 1.37 -85.34 40.40
C MET A 1 0.89 -84.90 39.04
N ILE A 2 -0.43 -84.93 38.87
CA ILE A 2 -1.16 -84.76 37.61
C ILE A 2 -1.32 -83.26 37.36
N LEU A 3 -1.03 -82.77 36.14
CA LEU A 3 -1.56 -81.50 35.65
C LEU A 3 -2.02 -81.68 34.21
N GLU A 4 -3.33 -81.92 34.05
CA GLU A 4 -4.02 -81.77 32.78
C GLU A 4 -4.16 -80.29 32.43
N ILE A 5 -3.78 -79.92 31.20
CA ILE A 5 -4.12 -78.62 30.62
C ILE A 5 -5.31 -78.84 29.67
N LYS A 6 -6.53 -78.59 30.16
CA LYS A 6 -7.72 -78.52 29.31
C LYS A 6 -7.68 -77.26 28.46
N LYS A 7 -7.55 -77.44 27.15
CA LYS A 7 -7.72 -76.40 26.12
C LYS A 7 -9.20 -76.01 26.04
N GLN A 8 -9.54 -74.82 26.56
CA GLN A 8 -10.86 -74.21 26.39
C GLN A 8 -10.98 -73.66 24.96
N LYS A 9 -11.93 -74.21 24.20
CA LYS A 9 -12.34 -73.76 22.87
C LYS A 9 -13.36 -72.65 23.06
N ASN A 10 -12.92 -71.39 23.04
CA ASN A 10 -13.83 -70.24 23.12
C ASN A 10 -14.39 -69.96 21.72
N GLU A 11 -15.59 -70.46 21.48
CA GLU A 11 -16.41 -70.12 20.32
C GLU A 11 -16.94 -68.68 20.47
N ALA A 12 -17.02 -68.00 19.33
CA ALA A 12 -17.28 -66.57 19.20
C ALA A 12 -18.59 -66.10 19.86
N CYS A 13 -18.56 -64.89 20.42
CA CYS A 13 -19.74 -64.03 20.45
C CYS A 13 -19.45 -62.86 19.49
N PRO A 14 -20.19 -62.72 18.36
CA PRO A 14 -20.13 -61.49 17.61
C PRO A 14 -20.65 -60.42 18.57
N GLN A 15 -19.90 -59.36 18.79
CA GLN A 15 -20.42 -58.18 19.47
C GLN A 15 -21.58 -57.67 18.61
N CYS A 16 -22.78 -58.13 18.92
CA CYS A 16 -24.01 -57.53 18.44
C CYS A 16 -23.93 -56.07 18.88
N LEU A 17 -23.70 -55.20 17.89
CA LEU A 17 -23.90 -53.76 17.97
C LEU A 17 -25.30 -53.54 18.55
N LYS A 18 -25.37 -53.35 19.87
CA LYS A 18 -26.59 -53.04 20.59
C LYS A 18 -26.91 -51.59 20.29
N HIS A 19 -27.52 -51.35 19.14
CA HIS A 19 -28.06 -50.06 18.75
C HIS A 19 -29.25 -49.74 19.66
N SER A 20 -28.95 -49.12 20.81
CA SER A 20 -29.94 -48.58 21.73
C SER A 20 -30.54 -47.31 21.13
N PHE A 21 -31.50 -47.47 20.21
CA PHE A 21 -32.30 -46.35 19.72
C PHE A 21 -33.45 -46.10 20.70
N CYS A 22 -33.21 -45.26 21.72
CA CYS A 22 -34.27 -44.62 22.48
C CYS A 22 -33.72 -43.42 23.28
N ARG A 23 -34.14 -42.21 22.89
CA ARG A 23 -33.98 -40.90 23.58
C ARG A 23 -32.57 -40.33 23.77
N ARG A 24 -31.69 -40.42 22.77
CA ARG A 24 -30.37 -39.75 22.77
C ARG A 24 -30.12 -38.79 21.58
N GLY A 25 -31.15 -38.42 20.82
CA GLY A 25 -31.02 -37.55 19.63
C GLY A 25 -30.88 -36.05 19.92
N PHE A 26 -31.36 -35.56 21.08
CA PHE A 26 -31.33 -34.13 21.40
C PHE A 26 -29.90 -33.58 21.57
N VAL A 27 -29.00 -34.39 22.14
CA VAL A 27 -27.61 -34.00 22.38
C VAL A 27 -26.85 -33.78 21.07
N MET A 28 -27.14 -34.57 20.03
CA MET A 28 -26.53 -34.40 18.71
C MET A 28 -26.94 -33.07 18.06
N LEU A 29 -28.22 -32.69 18.16
CA LEU A 29 -28.69 -31.41 17.63
C LEU A 29 -28.05 -30.24 18.38
N PHE A 30 -28.00 -30.31 19.71
CA PHE A 30 -27.35 -29.28 20.53
C PHE A 30 -25.84 -29.13 20.21
N ALA A 31 -25.12 -30.25 20.06
CA ALA A 31 -23.71 -30.23 19.71
C ALA A 31 -23.45 -29.60 18.33
N VAL A 32 -24.30 -29.90 17.33
CA VAL A 32 -24.17 -29.33 15.98
C VAL A 32 -24.48 -27.83 15.98
N THR A 33 -25.52 -27.38 16.70
CA THR A 33 -25.84 -25.95 16.78
C THR A 33 -24.73 -25.15 17.48
N LEU A 34 -24.14 -25.71 18.53
CA LEU A 34 -23.07 -25.06 19.27
C LEU A 34 -21.80 -24.99 18.41
N SER A 35 -21.49 -26.05 17.68
CA SER A 35 -20.39 -26.08 16.71
C SER A 35 -20.60 -25.09 15.57
N ALA A 36 -21.82 -24.98 15.04
CA ALA A 36 -22.16 -24.02 13.99
C ALA A 36 -22.06 -22.57 14.48
N LEU A 37 -22.47 -22.28 15.71
CA LEU A 37 -22.33 -20.97 16.34
C LEU A 37 -20.86 -20.57 16.48
N VAL A 38 -20.03 -21.47 17.02
CA VAL A 38 -18.59 -21.24 17.19
C VAL A 38 -17.90 -21.06 15.83
N LEU A 39 -18.26 -21.88 14.83
CA LEU A 39 -17.72 -21.76 13.48
C LEU A 39 -18.13 -20.42 12.83
N ALA A 40 -19.38 -19.98 12.99
CA ALA A 40 -19.85 -18.70 12.48
C ALA A 40 -19.08 -17.52 13.10
N MET A 41 -18.84 -17.56 14.42
CA MET A 41 -18.01 -16.56 15.09
C MET A 41 -16.56 -16.56 14.56
N ALA A 42 -15.95 -17.75 14.41
CA ALA A 42 -14.58 -17.86 13.93
C ALA A 42 -14.42 -17.35 12.49
N LEU A 43 -15.37 -17.65 11.60
CA LEU A 43 -15.39 -17.12 10.24
C LEU A 43 -15.59 -15.60 10.21
N GLY A 44 -16.47 -15.07 11.08
CA GLY A 44 -16.68 -13.64 11.20
C GLY A 44 -15.41 -12.88 11.62
N VAL A 45 -14.70 -13.36 12.64
CA VAL A 45 -13.43 -12.75 13.08
C VAL A 45 -12.35 -12.86 12.01
N SER A 46 -12.30 -13.98 11.28
CA SER A 46 -11.32 -14.19 10.21
C SER A 46 -11.52 -13.24 9.02
N ASP A 47 -12.77 -12.96 8.63
CA ASP A 47 -13.07 -12.01 7.55
C ASP A 47 -12.66 -10.57 7.93
N ILE A 48 -12.92 -10.17 9.18
CA ILE A 48 -12.50 -8.86 9.69
C ILE A 48 -10.97 -8.74 9.65
N ALA A 49 -10.25 -9.74 10.18
CA ALA A 49 -8.79 -9.74 10.19
C ALA A 49 -8.20 -9.68 8.76
N PHE A 50 -8.80 -10.40 7.80
CA PHE A 50 -8.36 -10.36 6.41
C PHE A 50 -8.52 -8.96 5.79
N ARG A 51 -9.65 -8.29 6.06
CA ARG A 51 -9.90 -6.92 5.59
C ARG A 51 -8.96 -5.91 6.25
N GLU A 52 -8.67 -6.06 7.54
CA GLU A 52 -7.71 -5.20 8.24
C GLU A 52 -6.31 -5.29 7.63
N LEU A 53 -5.86 -6.50 7.27
CA LEU A 53 -4.58 -6.67 6.57
C LEU A 53 -4.59 -5.96 5.21
N GLN A 54 -5.67 -6.09 4.44
CA GLN A 54 -5.81 -5.42 3.14
C GLN A 54 -5.84 -3.88 3.27
N PHE A 55 -6.52 -3.35 4.30
CA PHE A 55 -6.49 -1.91 4.57
C PHE A 55 -5.13 -1.45 5.07
N GLY A 56 -4.42 -2.27 5.85
CA GLY A 56 -3.07 -1.99 6.31
C GLY A 56 -2.09 -1.80 5.15
N THR A 57 -2.12 -2.69 4.14
CA THR A 57 -1.28 -2.54 2.95
C THR A 57 -1.65 -1.30 2.14
N SER A 58 -2.95 -1.08 1.90
CA SER A 58 -3.41 0.10 1.15
C SER A 58 -3.09 1.43 1.84
N ALA A 59 -3.17 1.47 3.17
CA ALA A 59 -2.79 2.65 3.96
C ALA A 59 -1.29 2.90 3.89
N ARG A 60 -0.46 1.83 3.95
CA ARG A 60 0.98 1.94 3.74
C ARG A 60 1.31 2.48 2.35
N ASP A 61 0.73 1.92 1.30
CA ASP A 61 0.96 2.38 -0.07
C ASP A 61 0.55 3.85 -0.26
N THR A 62 -0.57 4.25 0.34
CA THR A 62 -0.99 5.66 0.38
C THR A 62 0.04 6.56 1.06
N ASN A 63 0.61 6.14 2.18
CA ASN A 63 1.60 6.92 2.90
C ASN A 63 2.90 7.08 2.10
N GLU A 64 3.36 6.03 1.42
CA GLU A 64 4.56 6.11 0.55
C GLU A 64 4.32 7.07 -0.63
N ALA A 65 3.16 6.97 -1.30
CA ALA A 65 2.80 7.88 -2.39
C ALA A 65 2.69 9.34 -1.91
N PHE A 66 2.05 9.58 -0.77
CA PHE A 66 1.91 10.92 -0.20
C PHE A 66 3.26 11.49 0.24
N PHE A 67 4.12 10.67 0.85
CA PHE A 67 5.47 11.05 1.25
C PHE A 67 6.32 11.46 0.04
N ALA A 68 6.25 10.69 -1.06
CA ALA A 68 6.94 11.05 -2.29
C ALA A 68 6.44 12.40 -2.84
N ALA A 69 5.11 12.58 -2.89
CA ALA A 69 4.50 13.83 -3.33
C ALA A 69 4.97 15.03 -2.48
N ASP A 70 5.04 14.88 -1.16
CA ASP A 70 5.46 15.94 -0.23
C ASP A 70 6.92 16.36 -0.46
N ILE A 71 7.83 15.39 -0.65
CA ILE A 71 9.23 15.69 -0.99
C ILE A 71 9.33 16.46 -2.31
N GLY A 72 8.64 16.01 -3.35
CA GLY A 72 8.64 16.68 -4.66
C GLY A 72 8.06 18.10 -4.58
N TYR A 73 7.01 18.27 -3.79
CA TYR A 73 6.37 19.54 -3.53
C TYR A 73 7.31 20.53 -2.81
N GLU A 74 7.91 20.13 -1.70
CA GLU A 74 8.83 20.96 -0.93
C GLU A 74 10.08 21.33 -1.75
N CYS A 75 10.56 20.40 -2.57
CA CYS A 75 11.65 20.63 -3.52
C CYS A 75 11.32 21.75 -4.51
N ALA A 76 10.16 21.69 -5.17
CA ALA A 76 9.75 22.74 -6.10
C ALA A 76 9.54 24.08 -5.40
N LEU A 77 8.88 24.09 -4.23
CA LEU A 77 8.63 25.31 -3.48
C LEU A 77 9.92 25.98 -2.99
N TYR A 78 10.90 25.18 -2.56
CA TYR A 78 12.21 25.66 -2.14
C TYR A 78 12.95 26.36 -3.30
N TYR A 79 12.96 25.74 -4.48
CA TYR A 79 13.67 26.29 -5.63
C TYR A 79 12.89 27.35 -6.42
N ASP A 80 11.61 27.53 -6.14
CA ASP A 80 10.83 28.65 -6.69
C ASP A 80 11.20 30.01 -6.10
N GLN A 81 11.99 30.06 -5.02
CA GLN A 81 12.35 31.31 -4.38
C GLN A 81 13.05 32.32 -5.33
N PRO A 82 12.89 33.64 -5.10
CA PRO A 82 13.53 34.67 -5.92
C PRO A 82 15.07 34.59 -5.98
N SER A 83 15.69 33.95 -5.00
CA SER A 83 17.15 33.78 -4.89
C SER A 83 17.71 32.63 -5.73
N THR A 84 16.94 31.55 -5.91
CA THR A 84 17.37 30.32 -6.61
C THR A 84 17.01 30.34 -8.08
N ARG A 85 15.83 30.89 -8.44
CA ARG A 85 15.35 31.07 -9.84
C ARG A 85 15.50 29.81 -10.71
N LEU A 86 15.18 28.63 -10.18
CA LEU A 86 15.27 27.39 -10.95
C LEU A 86 14.21 27.30 -12.05
N PHE A 87 13.06 27.95 -11.84
CA PHE A 87 11.92 27.99 -12.74
C PHE A 87 11.71 29.44 -13.23
N PRO A 88 12.45 29.94 -14.25
CA PRO A 88 12.37 31.35 -14.67
C PRO A 88 11.12 31.62 -15.51
N HIS A 89 10.36 32.69 -15.25
CA HIS A 89 9.27 33.08 -16.14
C HIS A 89 9.85 33.67 -17.44
N PHE A 90 9.66 33.02 -18.59
CA PHE A 90 10.41 33.34 -19.82
C PHE A 90 10.19 34.77 -20.35
N THR A 91 9.07 35.42 -19.99
CA THR A 91 8.81 36.81 -20.42
C THR A 91 9.47 37.86 -19.53
N GLU A 92 9.79 37.51 -18.27
CA GLU A 92 10.35 38.43 -17.27
C GLU A 92 11.86 38.19 -17.09
N ASP A 93 12.31 36.93 -17.22
CA ASP A 93 13.66 36.49 -16.87
C ASP A 93 14.29 35.56 -17.91
N PRO A 94 14.99 36.11 -18.93
CA PRO A 94 15.66 35.31 -19.96
C PRO A 94 16.99 34.67 -19.51
N SER A 95 17.42 34.89 -18.26
CA SER A 95 18.68 34.32 -17.76
C SER A 95 18.54 32.84 -17.42
N PRO A 96 19.56 32.00 -17.71
CA PRO A 96 19.54 30.58 -17.36
C PRO A 96 19.43 30.36 -15.84
N PRO A 97 18.90 29.22 -15.39
CA PRO A 97 18.77 28.90 -13.96
C PRO A 97 20.12 29.05 -13.25
N SER A 98 20.12 29.77 -12.13
CA SER A 98 21.34 30.18 -11.41
C SER A 98 21.85 29.16 -10.40
N VAL A 99 21.22 27.98 -10.30
CA VAL A 99 21.60 26.96 -9.32
C VAL A 99 22.47 25.89 -9.99
N PRO A 100 23.77 25.81 -9.66
CA PRO A 100 24.56 24.64 -10.03
C PRO A 100 24.09 23.43 -9.23
N ASN A 101 23.66 22.38 -9.92
CA ASN A 101 23.30 21.07 -9.36
C ASN A 101 22.19 21.14 -8.29
N PRO A 102 20.94 21.48 -8.66
CA PRO A 102 19.84 21.45 -7.71
C PRO A 102 19.68 20.02 -7.16
N GLU A 103 19.49 19.92 -5.86
CA GLU A 103 19.41 18.65 -5.14
C GLU A 103 18.17 18.65 -4.24
N CYS A 104 17.48 17.51 -4.21
CA CYS A 104 16.32 17.26 -3.36
C CYS A 104 16.44 15.88 -2.73
N ALA A 105 16.28 15.83 -1.40
CA ALA A 105 16.39 14.59 -0.62
C ALA A 105 17.70 13.79 -0.83
N GLY A 106 18.83 14.44 -1.13
CA GLY A 106 20.09 13.75 -1.40
C GLY A 106 20.36 13.45 -2.88
N TYR A 107 19.38 13.72 -3.76
CA TYR A 107 19.41 13.34 -5.16
C TYR A 107 19.46 14.57 -6.06
N GLY A 108 20.37 14.55 -7.04
CA GLY A 108 20.47 15.59 -8.06
C GLY A 108 19.22 15.60 -8.94
N VAL A 109 18.62 16.77 -9.11
CA VAL A 109 17.41 16.97 -9.90
C VAL A 109 17.77 17.54 -11.26
N VAL A 110 17.15 17.01 -12.31
CA VAL A 110 17.24 17.58 -13.66
C VAL A 110 15.86 18.12 -14.02
N VAL A 111 15.79 19.43 -14.23
CA VAL A 111 14.56 20.13 -14.61
C VAL A 111 14.50 20.26 -16.11
N PHE A 112 13.36 19.89 -16.70
CA PHE A 112 13.09 19.99 -18.12
C PHE A 112 11.94 20.98 -18.37
N PRO A 113 12.09 21.96 -19.28
CA PRO A 113 10.96 22.78 -19.70
C PRO A 113 10.02 21.93 -20.58
N THR A 114 8.74 21.89 -20.24
CA THR A 114 7.68 21.25 -21.04
C THR A 114 6.99 22.26 -21.95
N ASP A 115 6.89 23.53 -21.52
CA ASP A 115 6.39 24.67 -22.30
C ASP A 115 7.12 25.97 -21.90
N THR A 116 6.68 27.11 -22.43
CA THR A 116 7.17 28.47 -22.21
C THR A 116 7.13 28.93 -20.76
N ASN A 117 6.30 28.36 -19.90
CA ASN A 117 6.26 28.67 -18.46
C ASN A 117 5.96 27.42 -17.63
N GLU A 118 6.30 26.24 -18.16
CA GLU A 118 6.03 24.97 -17.51
C GLU A 118 7.30 24.15 -17.43
N TRP A 119 7.57 23.60 -16.25
CA TRP A 119 8.74 22.77 -15.97
C TRP A 119 8.33 21.47 -15.31
N GLU A 120 9.03 20.41 -15.65
CA GLU A 120 8.85 19.09 -15.06
C GLU A 120 10.19 18.56 -14.53
N PHE A 121 10.14 17.89 -13.38
CA PHE A 121 11.23 17.07 -12.88
C PHE A 121 10.69 15.85 -12.13
N THR A 122 11.51 14.80 -12.06
CA THR A 122 11.17 13.57 -11.34
C THR A 122 12.18 13.29 -10.24
N LEU A 123 11.68 12.69 -9.15
CA LEU A 123 12.46 12.15 -8.05
C LEU A 123 12.23 10.65 -7.99
N HIS A 124 13.31 9.89 -7.86
CA HIS A 124 13.31 8.43 -7.80
C HIS A 124 13.80 7.95 -6.44
N ASP A 125 13.69 6.65 -6.20
CA ASP A 125 14.28 5.96 -5.06
C ASP A 125 13.85 6.56 -3.71
N LEU A 126 12.58 6.99 -3.63
CA LEU A 126 11.96 7.51 -2.42
C LEU A 126 11.29 6.38 -1.61
N GLY A 127 11.02 6.69 -0.35
CA GLY A 127 10.33 5.79 0.57
C GLY A 127 11.24 4.71 1.16
N GLN A 128 10.67 3.82 1.97
CA GLN A 128 11.43 2.77 2.68
C GLN A 128 11.91 1.64 1.76
N THR A 129 11.27 1.47 0.60
CA THR A 129 11.55 0.41 -0.36
C THR A 129 12.29 0.90 -1.59
N GLU A 130 12.66 2.19 -1.63
CA GLU A 130 13.34 2.84 -2.78
C GLU A 130 12.60 2.60 -4.11
N GLN A 131 11.27 2.53 -4.05
CA GLN A 131 10.39 2.28 -5.20
C GLN A 131 9.42 3.44 -5.43
N ALA A 132 9.19 4.25 -4.41
CA ALA A 132 8.32 5.40 -4.54
C ALA A 132 9.03 6.48 -5.37
N CYS A 133 8.25 7.29 -6.05
CA CYS A 133 8.78 8.34 -6.90
C CYS A 133 7.80 9.52 -6.94
N ALA A 134 8.31 10.69 -7.28
CA ALA A 134 7.49 11.89 -7.44
C ALA A 134 7.73 12.55 -8.79
N LYS A 135 6.65 12.89 -9.49
CA LYS A 135 6.66 13.67 -10.72
C LYS A 135 6.08 15.05 -10.42
N VAL A 136 6.89 16.07 -10.60
CA VAL A 136 6.57 17.43 -10.19
C VAL A 136 6.50 18.32 -11.41
N THR A 137 5.41 19.05 -11.54
CA THR A 137 5.16 20.02 -12.58
C THR A 137 4.99 21.40 -11.94
N VAL A 138 5.73 22.38 -12.46
CA VAL A 138 5.66 23.78 -12.06
C VAL A 138 5.13 24.56 -13.25
N ASP A 139 3.91 25.07 -13.16
CA ASP A 139 3.31 25.96 -14.16
C ASP A 139 3.31 27.40 -13.62
N LYS A 140 3.87 28.33 -14.38
CA LYS A 140 3.88 29.77 -14.10
C LYS A 140 3.01 30.56 -15.08
N SER A 141 1.90 29.97 -15.52
CA SER A 141 0.90 30.64 -16.32
C SER A 141 0.27 31.82 -15.55
N THR A 142 0.52 33.04 -16.03
CA THR A 142 0.02 34.25 -15.35
C THR A 142 -1.50 34.23 -15.21
N PRO A 143 -2.08 34.59 -14.05
CA PRO A 143 -1.45 35.31 -12.93
C PRO A 143 -0.95 34.43 -11.77
N ASN A 144 -1.01 33.10 -11.88
CA ASN A 144 -0.74 32.20 -10.76
C ASN A 144 0.49 31.32 -11.03
N THR A 145 1.08 30.79 -9.97
CA THR A 145 2.02 29.69 -10.04
C THR A 145 1.34 28.48 -9.44
N ILE A 146 1.27 27.40 -10.22
CA ILE A 146 0.69 26.12 -9.84
C ILE A 146 1.86 25.15 -9.72
N ILE A 147 2.05 24.58 -8.54
CA ILE A 147 2.98 23.47 -8.34
C ILE A 147 2.14 22.23 -8.09
N THR A 148 2.29 21.25 -8.96
CA THR A 148 1.64 19.95 -8.88
C THR A 148 2.70 18.89 -8.64
N SER A 149 2.58 18.14 -7.55
CA SER A 149 3.47 17.03 -7.22
C SER A 149 2.66 15.75 -7.13
N ASN A 150 2.88 14.85 -8.09
CA ASN A 150 2.27 13.53 -8.16
C ASN A 150 3.24 12.51 -7.58
N GLY A 151 2.91 11.95 -6.41
CA GLY A 151 3.68 10.89 -5.80
C GLY A 151 3.06 9.52 -6.04
N TYR A 152 3.90 8.53 -6.30
CA TYR A 152 3.53 7.14 -6.53
C TYR A 152 4.19 6.24 -5.49
N ASN A 153 3.46 5.25 -4.97
CA ASN A 153 4.05 4.27 -4.04
C ASN A 153 5.09 3.38 -4.73
N VAL A 154 4.91 3.12 -6.02
CA VAL A 154 5.83 2.40 -6.91
C VAL A 154 5.82 3.10 -8.26
N GLY A 155 6.98 3.56 -8.70
CA GLY A 155 7.20 4.17 -10.01
C GLY A 155 8.07 3.29 -10.92
N ASN A 156 7.95 3.51 -12.23
CA ASN A 156 8.93 2.98 -13.18
C ASN A 156 10.15 3.94 -13.32
N GLN A 157 11.04 3.67 -14.27
CA GLN A 157 12.24 4.50 -14.49
C GLN A 157 11.97 5.95 -14.91
N ASN A 158 10.75 6.27 -15.35
CA ASN A 158 10.33 7.64 -15.71
C ASN A 158 9.38 8.23 -14.66
N CYS A 159 9.22 7.57 -13.51
CA CYS A 159 8.26 7.94 -12.47
C CYS A 159 6.83 8.05 -13.00
N GLU A 160 6.42 7.05 -13.78
CA GLU A 160 5.05 6.90 -14.25
C GLU A 160 4.35 5.77 -13.46
N PRO A 161 3.02 5.86 -13.30
CA PRO A 161 2.25 4.87 -12.56
C PRO A 161 2.36 3.48 -13.20
N VAL A 162 2.48 2.46 -12.35
CA VAL A 162 2.50 1.05 -12.76
C VAL A 162 1.16 0.38 -12.42
N ALA A 163 0.92 -0.82 -12.94
CA ALA A 163 -0.32 -1.54 -12.63
C ALA A 163 -0.44 -1.79 -11.11
N ASN A 164 -1.58 -1.43 -10.53
CA ASN A 164 -1.86 -1.48 -9.09
C ASN A 164 -1.00 -0.54 -8.22
N SER A 165 -0.43 0.53 -8.78
CA SER A 165 0.16 1.60 -7.95
C SER A 165 -0.92 2.50 -7.35
N VAL A 166 -0.59 3.10 -6.21
CA VAL A 166 -1.33 4.17 -5.57
C VAL A 166 -0.66 5.50 -5.93
N GLU A 167 -1.46 6.47 -6.34
CA GLU A 167 -1.05 7.84 -6.64
C GLU A 167 -1.66 8.80 -5.62
N ARG A 168 -0.88 9.82 -5.22
CA ARG A 168 -1.32 10.94 -4.39
C ARG A 168 -0.79 12.23 -4.98
N GLN A 169 -1.68 13.16 -5.27
CA GLN A 169 -1.35 14.47 -5.82
C GLN A 169 -1.43 15.54 -4.72
N LEU A 170 -0.41 16.38 -4.66
CA LEU A 170 -0.41 17.66 -3.96
C LEU A 170 -0.40 18.78 -4.98
N GLU A 171 -1.32 19.73 -4.84
CA GLU A 171 -1.39 20.90 -5.70
C GLU A 171 -1.48 22.15 -4.84
N ILE A 172 -0.59 23.10 -5.08
CA ILE A 172 -0.72 24.46 -4.56
C ILE A 172 -0.85 25.42 -5.73
N THR A 173 -1.74 26.38 -5.55
CA THR A 173 -1.80 27.57 -6.39
C THR A 173 -1.51 28.76 -5.51
N TYR A 174 -0.49 29.53 -5.85
CA TYR A 174 -0.22 30.81 -5.20
C TYR A 174 0.06 31.88 -6.24
N ARG A 175 -0.08 33.13 -5.82
CA ARG A 175 0.24 34.29 -6.62
C ARG A 175 1.54 34.87 -6.12
N ARG A 176 2.50 35.03 -7.04
CA ARG A 176 3.73 35.76 -6.78
C ARG A 176 3.48 37.27 -6.84
#